data_AF-A0A1G3L3G5-F1
#
_entry.id   AF-A0A1G3L3G5-F1
#
_cell.length_a   1.000
_cell.length_b   1.000
_cell.length_c   1.000
_cell.angle_alpha   90.00
_cell.angle_beta   90.00
_cell.angle_gamma   90.00
#
_symmetry.space_group_name_H-M   'P 1'
#
loop_
_entity.id
_entity.type
_entity.pdbx_description
1 polymer ?
#
loop_
_entity_poly.entity_id
_entity_poly.type
_entity_poly.pdbx_seq_one_letter_code
_entity_poly.pdbx_strand_id
1 'polypeptide(L)'
;MSSLLAAIKNIIKNPVTDLITYSKGNNRANNMGSALETYIKDVFCHSFHKTNPEKDDLYSQTFSYIGNLNNPPDIIIKNSDAVEIKKIESISSALALNSSYPKDVLHSHDPRITHSCQSCEETPWKQKDVLYTVGISPKGTQKLKIIWFVYGNCYAANQETYKRMSDKITNGINEISDIELSQTKELAKVKKIDPLGITDLRVRGMWHIENPLKVFKDIAPVDEKSQFTLHALMLEEKYNSFEKKDREALEKIQNENFVIKNVSIKSPNNPAKLLKARLISYVQ
;
A
#
# COMPACT_ATOMS: atom_id res chain seq x y z
N MET A 1 2.76 -19.49 7.02
CA MET A 1 2.22 -18.13 7.17
C MET A 1 2.37 -17.43 5.83
N SER A 2 1.44 -16.56 5.42
CA SER A 2 1.58 -15.84 4.15
C SER A 2 2.61 -14.72 4.27
N SER A 3 3.27 -14.38 3.17
CA SER A 3 4.34 -13.38 3.10
C SER A 3 4.35 -12.74 1.71
N LEU A 4 5.02 -11.59 1.58
CA LEU A 4 5.21 -10.97 0.26
C LEU A 4 5.97 -11.91 -0.69
N LEU A 5 6.94 -12.69 -0.18
CA LEU A 5 7.70 -13.61 -1.02
C LEU A 5 6.81 -14.73 -1.59
N ALA A 6 5.91 -15.27 -0.76
CA ALA A 6 4.91 -16.24 -1.20
C ALA A 6 3.93 -15.64 -2.22
N ALA A 7 3.46 -14.40 -1.98
CA ALA A 7 2.61 -13.66 -2.90
C ALA A 7 3.27 -13.44 -4.28
N ILE A 8 4.53 -13.02 -4.33
CA ILE A 8 5.28 -12.83 -5.58
C ILE A 8 5.39 -14.16 -6.34
N LYS A 9 5.73 -15.25 -5.65
CA LYS A 9 5.78 -16.59 -6.24
C LYS A 9 4.43 -17.00 -6.84
N ASN A 10 3.33 -16.67 -6.17
CA ASN A 10 1.98 -16.93 -6.65
C ASN A 10 1.67 -16.15 -7.94
N ILE A 11 2.06 -14.88 -8.01
CA ILE A 11 1.89 -14.05 -9.22
C ILE A 11 2.72 -14.59 -10.38
N ILE A 12 3.99 -14.94 -10.15
CA ILE A 12 4.87 -15.45 -11.21
C ILE A 12 4.32 -16.75 -11.80
N LYS A 13 3.74 -17.62 -10.97
CA LYS A 13 3.13 -18.88 -11.42
C LYS A 13 1.80 -18.67 -12.17
N ASN A 14 1.01 -17.70 -11.74
CA ASN A 14 -0.32 -17.42 -12.28
C ASN A 14 -0.51 -15.91 -12.49
N PRO A 15 0.14 -15.31 -13.51
CA PRO A 15 0.01 -13.88 -13.77
C PRO A 15 -1.40 -13.58 -14.28
N VAL A 16 -2.16 -12.82 -13.50
CA VAL A 16 -3.51 -12.37 -13.89
C VAL A 16 -3.42 -10.92 -14.33
N THR A 17 -3.58 -10.71 -15.63
CA THR A 17 -3.51 -9.39 -16.25
C THR A 17 -4.89 -8.78 -16.50
N ASP A 18 -5.95 -9.57 -16.65
CA ASP A 18 -7.33 -9.09 -16.75
C ASP A 18 -8.06 -9.20 -15.39
N LEU A 19 -8.04 -8.11 -14.63
CA LEU A 19 -8.62 -8.07 -13.28
C LEU A 19 -10.16 -8.14 -13.30
N ILE A 20 -10.81 -7.67 -14.36
CA ILE A 20 -12.28 -7.60 -14.42
C ILE A 20 -12.85 -8.96 -14.77
N THR A 21 -12.30 -9.62 -15.79
CA THR A 21 -12.69 -10.99 -16.13
C THR A 21 -12.45 -11.92 -14.94
N TYR A 22 -11.30 -11.75 -14.26
CA TYR A 22 -11.00 -12.45 -13.01
C TYR A 22 -12.02 -12.19 -11.89
N SER A 23 -12.44 -10.93 -11.68
CA SER A 23 -13.42 -10.58 -10.65
C SER A 23 -14.83 -11.08 -10.97
N LYS A 24 -15.25 -11.01 -12.25
CA LYS A 24 -16.57 -11.46 -12.71
C LYS A 24 -16.71 -12.98 -12.64
N GLY A 25 -15.69 -13.73 -13.06
CA GLY A 25 -15.67 -15.20 -12.97
C GLY A 25 -15.77 -15.73 -11.53
N ASN A 26 -15.39 -14.91 -10.55
CA ASN A 26 -15.47 -15.23 -9.12
C ASN A 26 -16.80 -14.78 -8.47
N ASN A 27 -17.84 -14.45 -9.24
CA ASN A 27 -19.14 -13.96 -8.74
C ASN A 27 -19.07 -12.73 -7.82
N ARG A 28 -17.97 -11.97 -7.83
CA ARG A 28 -17.89 -10.64 -7.21
C ARG A 28 -18.38 -9.59 -8.21
N ALA A 29 -19.66 -9.67 -8.55
CA ALA A 29 -20.36 -8.65 -9.31
C ALA A 29 -20.79 -7.53 -8.34
N ASN A 30 -20.15 -6.35 -8.44
CA ASN A 30 -20.78 -5.01 -8.37
C ASN A 30 -19.81 -3.85 -8.11
N ASN A 31 -18.54 -4.08 -7.73
CA ASN A 31 -17.58 -2.99 -7.52
C ASN A 31 -16.35 -3.12 -8.43
N MET A 32 -16.42 -2.52 -9.62
CA MET A 32 -15.26 -2.40 -10.54
C MET A 32 -14.04 -1.71 -9.89
N GLY A 33 -14.26 -0.95 -8.80
CA GLY A 33 -13.20 -0.30 -8.03
C GLY A 33 -12.34 -1.25 -7.17
N SER A 34 -12.87 -2.41 -6.73
CA SER A 34 -12.21 -3.32 -5.78
C SER A 34 -11.58 -4.56 -6.40
N ALA A 35 -11.52 -4.64 -7.74
CA ALA A 35 -10.96 -5.79 -8.45
C ALA A 35 -9.48 -6.02 -8.12
N LEU A 36 -8.68 -4.95 -8.02
CA LEU A 36 -7.29 -5.04 -7.59
C LEU A 36 -7.19 -5.55 -6.15
N GLU A 37 -7.98 -5.00 -5.22
CA GLU A 37 -7.95 -5.45 -3.82
C GLU A 37 -8.29 -6.93 -3.67
N THR A 38 -9.31 -7.40 -4.40
CA THR A 38 -9.66 -8.82 -4.45
C THR A 38 -8.50 -9.67 -4.97
N TYR A 39 -7.89 -9.24 -6.07
CA TYR A 39 -6.74 -9.93 -6.63
C TYR A 39 -5.57 -10.00 -5.63
N ILE A 40 -5.23 -8.89 -4.96
CA ILE A 40 -4.15 -8.89 -3.95
C ILE A 40 -4.47 -9.83 -2.79
N LYS A 41 -5.71 -9.83 -2.28
CA LYS A 41 -6.12 -10.77 -1.22
C LYS A 41 -5.96 -12.22 -1.68
N ASP A 42 -6.38 -12.52 -2.92
CA ASP A 42 -6.26 -13.86 -3.49
C ASP A 42 -4.81 -14.29 -3.73
N VAL A 43 -3.95 -13.35 -4.12
CA VAL A 43 -2.50 -13.58 -4.26
C VAL A 43 -1.87 -13.99 -2.93
N PHE A 44 -2.18 -13.27 -1.84
CA PHE A 44 -1.66 -13.61 -0.51
C PHE A 44 -2.25 -14.92 0.03
N CYS A 45 -3.47 -15.29 -0.35
CA CYS A 45 -4.12 -16.52 0.12
C CYS A 45 -3.91 -17.73 -0.81
N HIS A 46 -3.30 -17.55 -1.99
CA HIS A 46 -3.25 -18.56 -3.04
C HIS A 46 -4.64 -19.10 -3.44
N SER A 47 -5.64 -18.22 -3.56
CA SER A 47 -7.05 -18.60 -3.71
C SER A 47 -7.65 -18.32 -5.09
N PHE A 48 -6.83 -18.26 -6.15
CA PHE A 48 -7.25 -17.83 -7.49
C PHE A 48 -8.47 -18.56 -8.08
N HIS A 49 -8.60 -19.86 -7.78
CA HIS A 49 -9.63 -20.75 -8.33
C HIS A 49 -10.58 -21.29 -7.25
N LYS A 50 -10.71 -20.57 -6.14
CA LYS A 50 -11.56 -20.95 -5.01
C LYS A 50 -12.93 -20.30 -5.10
N THR A 51 -13.95 -20.98 -4.60
CA THR A 51 -15.29 -20.41 -4.45
C THR A 51 -15.29 -19.32 -3.38
N ASN A 52 -16.31 -18.45 -3.37
CA ASN A 52 -16.38 -17.36 -2.38
C ASN A 52 -16.35 -17.85 -0.92
N PRO A 53 -17.10 -18.91 -0.53
CA PRO A 53 -17.00 -19.45 0.84
C PRO A 53 -15.59 -19.94 1.18
N GLU A 54 -14.93 -20.69 0.28
CA GLU A 54 -13.55 -21.14 0.50
C GLU A 54 -12.57 -19.98 0.61
N LYS A 55 -12.79 -18.89 -0.15
CA LYS A 55 -11.97 -17.67 -0.05
C LYS A 55 -12.14 -17.00 1.31
N ASP A 56 -13.37 -16.87 1.80
CA ASP A 56 -13.64 -16.24 3.09
C ASP A 56 -12.95 -17.01 4.23
N ASP A 57 -12.97 -18.34 4.19
CA ASP A 57 -12.22 -19.19 5.11
C ASP A 57 -10.71 -18.95 5.02
N LEU A 58 -10.14 -18.96 3.81
CA LEU A 58 -8.70 -18.71 3.60
C LEU A 58 -8.29 -17.29 4.02
N TYR A 59 -9.15 -16.31 3.79
CA TYR A 59 -8.93 -14.92 4.19
C TYR A 59 -8.89 -14.82 5.72
N SER A 60 -9.81 -15.47 6.44
CA SER A 60 -9.84 -15.49 7.91
C SER A 60 -8.59 -16.15 8.53
N GLN A 61 -8.01 -17.12 7.81
CA GLN A 61 -6.79 -17.79 8.23
C GLN A 61 -5.55 -16.92 7.96
N THR A 62 -5.54 -16.17 6.85
CA THR A 62 -4.38 -15.42 6.35
C THR A 62 -4.29 -14.00 6.89
N PHE A 63 -5.42 -13.30 7.06
CA PHE A 63 -5.46 -11.92 7.49
C PHE A 63 -5.95 -11.79 8.92
N SER A 64 -5.32 -10.91 9.68
CA SER A 64 -5.82 -10.48 10.99
C SER A 64 -6.78 -9.31 10.88
N TYR A 65 -6.67 -8.52 9.81
CA TYR A 65 -7.57 -7.41 9.55
C TYR A 65 -7.85 -7.27 8.05
N ILE A 66 -9.09 -6.95 7.72
CA ILE A 66 -9.52 -6.49 6.40
C ILE A 66 -10.20 -5.14 6.62
N GLY A 67 -9.65 -4.11 5.97
CA GLY A 67 -10.01 -2.71 6.16
C GLY A 67 -11.28 -2.28 5.44
N ASN A 68 -11.53 -0.99 5.53
CA ASN A 68 -12.65 -0.30 4.89
C ASN A 68 -12.14 0.94 4.13
N LEU A 69 -13.01 1.54 3.31
CA LEU A 69 -12.63 2.66 2.43
C LEU A 69 -12.14 3.93 3.16
N ASN A 70 -12.43 4.07 4.45
CA ASN A 70 -12.19 5.30 5.21
C ASN A 70 -10.95 5.23 6.11
N ASN A 71 -10.45 4.03 6.42
CA ASN A 71 -9.39 3.84 7.41
C ASN A 71 -8.32 2.89 6.87
N PRO A 72 -7.04 3.29 6.91
CA PRO A 72 -5.94 2.38 6.60
C PRO A 72 -5.75 1.35 7.73
N PRO A 73 -5.05 0.23 7.48
CA PRO A 73 -4.64 -0.27 6.16
C PRO A 73 -5.76 -1.05 5.47
N ASP A 74 -5.58 -1.41 4.20
CA ASP A 74 -6.55 -2.24 3.46
C ASP A 74 -6.58 -3.69 3.97
N ILE A 75 -5.43 -4.25 4.36
CA ILE A 75 -5.31 -5.56 5.01
C ILE A 75 -4.13 -5.60 5.98
N ILE A 76 -4.20 -6.45 7.00
CA ILE A 76 -3.05 -6.89 7.81
C ILE A 76 -2.90 -8.39 7.65
N ILE A 77 -1.73 -8.82 7.19
CA ILE A 77 -1.37 -10.23 7.13
C ILE A 77 -1.11 -10.70 8.57
N LYS A 78 -1.68 -11.85 8.94
CA LYS A 78 -1.61 -12.36 10.31
C LYS A 78 -0.18 -12.44 10.82
N ASN A 79 0.07 -11.81 11.97
CA ASN A 79 1.38 -11.65 12.60
C ASN A 79 2.46 -11.05 11.69
N SER A 80 2.05 -10.23 10.72
CA SER A 80 2.91 -9.74 9.66
C SER A 80 2.49 -8.33 9.22
N ASP A 81 2.88 -7.96 8.00
CA ASP A 81 2.85 -6.60 7.46
C ASP A 81 1.43 -6.06 7.24
N ALA A 82 1.30 -4.74 7.33
CA ALA A 82 0.13 -4.00 6.87
C ALA A 82 0.29 -3.69 5.37
N VAL A 83 -0.77 -3.88 4.58
CA VAL A 83 -0.74 -3.63 3.13
C VAL A 83 -1.72 -2.53 2.78
N GLU A 84 -1.23 -1.55 2.01
CA GLU A 84 -2.00 -0.44 1.46
C GLU A 84 -2.04 -0.59 -0.07
N ILE A 85 -3.23 -0.72 -0.64
CA ILE A 85 -3.47 -1.02 -2.04
C ILE A 85 -3.91 0.26 -2.73
N LYS A 86 -3.25 0.58 -3.85
CA LYS A 86 -3.59 1.74 -4.69
C LYS A 86 -3.67 1.33 -6.16
N LYS A 87 -4.75 1.72 -6.81
CA LYS A 87 -4.91 1.61 -8.27
C LYS A 87 -4.72 2.98 -8.89
N ILE A 88 -3.90 3.06 -9.93
CA ILE A 88 -3.77 4.26 -10.78
C ILE A 88 -3.97 3.88 -12.25
N GLU A 89 -4.45 4.85 -13.03
CA GLU A 89 -4.81 4.62 -14.44
C GLU A 89 -3.79 5.17 -15.45
N SER A 90 -2.73 5.80 -14.96
CA SER A 90 -1.61 6.28 -15.76
C SER A 90 -0.30 6.00 -15.05
N ILE A 91 0.73 5.67 -15.84
CA ILE A 91 2.11 5.48 -15.36
C ILE A 91 2.67 6.79 -14.78
N SER A 92 2.22 7.94 -15.28
CA SER A 92 2.68 9.27 -14.81
C SER A 92 1.97 9.77 -13.55
N SER A 93 0.88 9.13 -13.12
CA SER A 93 0.07 9.63 -12.01
C SER A 93 0.74 9.39 -10.66
N ALA A 94 0.80 10.44 -9.84
CA ALA A 94 1.10 10.29 -8.42
C ALA A 94 -0.01 9.51 -7.70
N LEU A 95 0.34 8.90 -6.56
CA LEU A 95 -0.60 8.22 -5.70
C LEU A 95 -1.23 9.23 -4.75
N ALA A 96 -2.55 9.38 -4.83
CA ALA A 96 -3.32 10.09 -3.83
C ALA A 96 -3.45 9.24 -2.57
N LEU A 97 -3.00 9.79 -1.44
CA LEU A 97 -3.16 9.23 -0.11
C LEU A 97 -4.23 10.03 0.62
N ASN A 98 -5.48 9.62 0.39
CA ASN A 98 -6.61 10.25 1.05
C ASN A 98 -6.56 9.92 2.55
N SER A 99 -6.83 10.93 3.37
CA SER A 99 -6.99 10.80 4.83
C SER A 99 -5.72 10.57 5.66
N SER A 100 -4.54 10.29 5.06
CA SER A 100 -3.28 10.22 5.81
C SER A 100 -2.04 10.56 4.98
N TYR A 101 -0.97 10.99 5.64
CA TYR A 101 0.35 11.20 5.01
C TYR A 101 1.00 9.85 4.64
N PRO A 102 2.01 9.83 3.75
CA PRO A 102 2.77 8.61 3.45
C PRO A 102 3.49 8.05 4.68
N LYS A 103 3.41 6.74 4.90
CA LYS A 103 3.90 6.07 6.10
C LYS A 103 5.07 5.15 5.76
N ASP A 104 6.15 5.27 6.50
CA ASP A 104 7.22 4.28 6.49
C ASP A 104 6.82 3.00 7.25
N VAL A 105 6.12 3.18 8.38
CA VAL A 105 5.54 2.14 9.22
C VAL A 105 4.14 2.51 9.70
N LEU A 106 3.35 1.51 10.10
CA LEU A 106 2.03 1.71 10.70
C LEU A 106 2.17 1.56 12.22
N HIS A 107 1.74 2.56 12.97
CA HIS A 107 1.70 2.51 14.44
C HIS A 107 0.31 2.14 14.95
N SER A 108 0.24 1.31 15.98
CA SER A 108 -1.06 0.92 16.58
C SER A 108 -1.78 2.09 17.25
N HIS A 109 -1.05 3.13 17.65
CA HIS A 109 -1.63 4.35 18.21
C HIS A 109 -1.98 5.42 17.15
N ASP A 110 -1.95 5.11 15.84
CA ASP A 110 -2.40 6.06 14.82
C ASP A 110 -3.91 6.33 15.01
N PRO A 111 -4.34 7.59 15.27
CA PRO A 111 -5.76 7.89 15.49
C PRO A 111 -6.66 7.64 14.27
N ARG A 112 -6.05 7.37 13.10
CA ARG A 112 -6.75 7.15 11.82
C ARG A 112 -7.11 5.68 11.58
N ILE A 113 -6.54 4.73 12.32
CA ILE A 113 -6.92 3.31 12.21
C ILE A 113 -8.09 2.99 13.15
N THR A 114 -8.86 1.94 12.82
CA THR A 114 -10.00 1.53 13.65
C THR A 114 -9.54 0.76 14.89
N HIS A 115 -10.36 0.74 15.95
CA HIS A 115 -10.11 -0.10 17.12
C HIS A 115 -9.93 -1.59 16.73
N SER A 116 -10.76 -2.08 15.79
CA SER A 116 -10.64 -3.44 15.27
C SER A 116 -9.30 -3.72 14.58
N CYS A 117 -8.68 -2.72 13.94
CA CYS A 117 -7.32 -2.84 13.40
C CYS A 117 -6.27 -2.87 14.52
N GLN A 118 -6.45 -2.05 15.56
CA GLN A 118 -5.52 -1.97 16.70
C GLN A 118 -5.46 -3.31 17.47
N SER A 119 -6.62 -3.93 17.67
CA SER A 119 -6.77 -5.19 18.42
C SER A 119 -6.86 -6.42 17.51
N CYS A 120 -6.34 -6.36 16.29
CA CYS A 120 -6.57 -7.43 15.30
C CYS A 120 -5.75 -8.71 15.52
N GLU A 121 -4.67 -8.64 16.30
CA GLU A 121 -3.79 -9.77 16.61
C GLU A 121 -4.01 -10.22 18.06
N GLU A 122 -3.74 -11.50 18.33
CA GLU A 122 -3.78 -12.05 19.70
C GLU A 122 -2.74 -11.37 20.61
N THR A 123 -1.56 -11.07 20.08
CA THR A 123 -0.52 -10.32 20.80
C THR A 123 -0.56 -8.85 20.41
N PRO A 124 -0.64 -7.91 21.37
CA PRO A 124 -0.59 -6.48 21.09
C PRO A 124 0.65 -6.10 20.29
N TRP A 125 0.44 -5.36 19.20
CA TRP A 125 1.50 -4.87 18.34
C TRP A 125 1.71 -3.36 18.53
N LYS A 126 2.96 -2.90 18.45
CA LYS A 126 3.31 -1.47 18.53
C LYS A 126 3.37 -0.83 17.15
N GLN A 127 3.99 -1.54 16.21
CA GLN A 127 4.12 -1.12 14.82
C GLN A 127 4.12 -2.33 13.90
N LYS A 128 3.78 -2.10 12.63
CA LYS A 128 3.86 -3.05 11.53
C LYS A 128 4.52 -2.37 10.34
N ASP A 129 5.30 -3.11 9.56
CA ASP A 129 5.81 -2.61 8.29
C ASP A 129 4.64 -2.31 7.35
N VAL A 130 4.74 -1.22 6.59
CA VAL A 130 3.74 -0.88 5.56
C VAL A 130 4.26 -1.33 4.20
N LEU A 131 3.45 -2.10 3.50
CA LEU A 131 3.67 -2.49 2.12
C LEU A 131 2.70 -1.77 1.20
N TYR A 132 3.20 -0.85 0.39
CA TYR A 132 2.42 -0.23 -0.67
C TYR A 132 2.33 -1.16 -1.87
N THR A 133 1.11 -1.57 -2.20
CA THR A 133 0.79 -2.39 -3.38
C THR A 133 0.13 -1.51 -4.44
N VAL A 134 0.89 -1.12 -5.45
CA VAL A 134 0.45 -0.16 -6.48
C VAL A 134 0.19 -0.89 -7.79
N GLY A 135 -1.07 -1.01 -8.17
CA GLY A 135 -1.47 -1.57 -9.46
C GLY A 135 -1.73 -0.47 -10.49
N ILE A 136 -1.12 -0.59 -11.65
CA ILE A 136 -1.28 0.34 -12.76
C ILE A 136 -2.10 -0.35 -13.84
N SER A 137 -3.32 0.15 -14.04
CA SER A 137 -4.23 -0.34 -15.06
C SER A 137 -4.58 0.79 -16.01
N PRO A 138 -3.90 0.89 -17.16
CA PRO A 138 -4.08 1.99 -18.09
C PRO A 138 -5.56 2.22 -18.43
N LYS A 139 -5.98 3.49 -18.40
CA LYS A 139 -7.37 3.89 -18.60
C LYS A 139 -7.99 3.22 -19.83
N GLY A 140 -9.17 2.65 -19.66
CA GLY A 140 -9.91 1.97 -20.75
C GLY A 140 -9.43 0.57 -21.11
N THR A 141 -8.29 0.10 -20.59
CA THR A 141 -7.78 -1.25 -20.91
C THR A 141 -8.33 -2.33 -19.99
N GLN A 142 -8.67 -1.97 -18.75
CA GLN A 142 -9.05 -2.91 -17.67
C GLN A 142 -7.97 -3.96 -17.33
N LYS A 143 -6.79 -3.87 -17.97
CA LYS A 143 -5.66 -4.76 -17.76
C LYS A 143 -4.72 -4.18 -16.71
N LEU A 144 -4.25 -5.02 -15.79
CA LEU A 144 -3.14 -4.71 -14.91
C LEU A 144 -1.86 -4.83 -15.74
N LYS A 145 -1.22 -3.69 -16.03
CA LYS A 145 0.04 -3.65 -16.78
C LYS A 145 1.24 -3.75 -15.85
N ILE A 146 1.16 -3.12 -14.68
CA ILE A 146 2.29 -3.06 -13.73
C ILE A 146 1.78 -3.22 -12.32
N ILE A 147 2.48 -3.99 -11.49
CA ILE A 147 2.27 -4.05 -10.05
C ILE A 147 3.58 -3.77 -9.31
N TRP A 148 3.52 -2.87 -8.34
CA TRP A 148 4.61 -2.56 -7.43
C TRP A 148 4.27 -2.99 -6.02
N PHE A 149 5.23 -3.61 -5.36
CA PHE A 149 5.23 -3.88 -3.93
C PHE A 149 6.41 -3.12 -3.31
N VAL A 150 6.18 -1.99 -2.68
CA VAL A 150 7.27 -1.20 -2.07
C VAL A 150 7.03 -1.01 -0.58
N TYR A 151 8.02 -1.38 0.23
CA TYR A 151 7.95 -1.11 1.67
C TYR A 151 8.04 0.39 1.95
N GLY A 152 7.27 0.85 2.93
CA GLY A 152 7.19 2.24 3.32
C GLY A 152 8.56 2.83 3.67
N ASN A 153 9.40 2.11 4.40
CA ASN A 153 10.75 2.55 4.75
C ASN A 153 11.73 2.69 3.57
N CYS A 154 11.38 2.19 2.38
CA CYS A 154 12.09 2.46 1.13
C CYS A 154 11.56 3.71 0.40
N TYR A 155 10.36 4.20 0.75
CA TYR A 155 9.54 5.04 -0.11
C TYR A 155 9.07 6.34 0.54
N ALA A 156 8.81 6.34 1.84
CA ALA A 156 8.34 7.46 2.62
C ALA A 156 9.33 7.77 3.76
N ALA A 157 9.45 9.06 4.10
CA ALA A 157 10.15 9.48 5.31
C ALA A 157 9.40 9.04 6.58
N ASN A 158 10.03 9.20 7.72
CA ASN A 158 9.44 8.95 9.02
C ASN A 158 8.27 9.89 9.34
N GLN A 159 7.44 9.48 10.31
CA GLN A 159 6.26 10.22 10.72
C GLN A 159 6.57 11.69 11.12
N GLU A 160 7.71 11.96 11.78
CA GLU A 160 8.05 13.32 12.22
C GLU A 160 8.11 14.32 11.05
N THR A 161 8.58 13.87 9.89
CA THR A 161 8.71 14.70 8.69
C THR A 161 7.37 15.33 8.29
N TYR A 162 6.30 14.52 8.28
CA TYR A 162 4.95 14.97 7.88
C TYR A 162 4.19 15.62 9.02
N LYS A 163 4.36 15.11 10.25
CA LYS A 163 3.70 15.67 11.43
C LYS A 163 4.13 17.12 11.66
N ARG A 164 5.42 17.43 11.52
CA ARG A 164 5.94 18.80 11.64
C ARG A 164 5.23 19.79 10.72
N MET A 165 4.92 19.39 9.48
CA MET A 165 4.19 20.26 8.55
C MET A 165 2.72 20.41 8.95
N SER A 166 2.10 19.29 9.36
CA SER A 166 0.68 19.30 9.79
C SER A 166 0.48 20.17 11.02
N ASP A 167 1.36 20.03 12.02
CA ASP A 167 1.34 20.81 13.27
C ASP A 167 1.53 22.31 12.99
N LYS A 168 2.44 22.68 12.08
CA LYS A 168 2.62 24.08 11.67
C LYS A 168 1.37 24.68 11.02
N ILE A 169 0.71 23.93 10.15
CA ILE A 169 -0.53 24.38 9.50
C ILE A 169 -1.64 24.54 10.54
N THR A 170 -1.83 23.54 11.40
CA THR A 170 -2.85 23.59 12.47
C THR A 170 -2.60 24.77 13.42
N ASN A 171 -1.35 24.99 13.85
CA ASN A 171 -1.02 26.12 14.72
C ASN A 171 -1.29 27.47 14.04
N GLY A 172 -0.91 27.63 12.77
CA GLY A 172 -1.20 28.86 12.02
C GLY A 172 -2.71 29.12 11.85
N ILE A 173 -3.53 28.08 11.72
CA ILE A 173 -4.99 28.24 11.71
C ILE A 173 -5.51 28.65 13.10
N ASN A 174 -4.95 28.10 14.17
CA ASN A 174 -5.35 28.43 15.55
C ASN A 174 -5.03 29.88 15.94
N GLU A 175 -4.13 30.55 15.24
CA GLU A 175 -3.77 31.97 15.49
C GLU A 175 -4.71 32.97 14.83
N ILE A 176 -5.63 32.52 13.96
CA ILE A 176 -6.62 33.39 13.30
C ILE A 176 -7.65 33.86 14.33
N SER A 177 -7.85 35.18 14.44
CA SER A 177 -8.90 35.74 15.31
C SER A 177 -10.30 35.49 14.73
N ASP A 178 -11.31 35.51 15.60
CA ASP A 178 -12.72 35.50 15.21
C ASP A 178 -13.21 34.22 14.49
N ILE A 179 -12.52 33.09 14.70
CA ILE A 179 -12.96 31.76 14.22
C ILE A 179 -13.24 30.79 15.37
N GLU A 180 -14.35 30.04 15.27
CA GLU A 180 -14.68 28.98 16.23
C GLU A 180 -14.11 27.64 15.76
N LEU A 181 -13.05 27.17 16.42
CA LEU A 181 -12.42 25.89 16.11
C LEU A 181 -13.05 24.75 16.91
N SER A 182 -13.14 23.58 16.29
CA SER A 182 -13.57 22.34 16.94
C SER A 182 -12.52 21.25 16.84
N GLN A 183 -12.46 20.38 17.86
CA GLN A 183 -11.54 19.24 17.86
C GLN A 183 -11.78 18.34 16.63
N THR A 184 -10.70 17.98 15.95
CA THR A 184 -10.73 17.13 14.76
C THR A 184 -9.47 16.27 14.66
N LYS A 185 -9.54 15.15 13.93
CA LYS A 185 -8.38 14.34 13.53
C LYS A 185 -7.70 14.85 12.26
N GLU A 186 -8.23 15.93 11.69
CA GLU A 186 -7.75 16.60 10.48
C GLU A 186 -6.93 17.85 10.80
N LEU A 187 -6.64 18.69 9.81
CA LEU A 187 -5.84 19.90 10.02
C LEU A 187 -6.60 20.96 10.82
N ALA A 188 -7.88 21.18 10.51
CA ALA A 188 -8.77 22.04 11.28
C ALA A 188 -10.25 21.80 10.93
N LYS A 189 -11.15 22.16 11.85
CA LYS A 189 -12.59 22.28 11.59
C LYS A 189 -13.10 23.58 12.19
N VAL A 190 -13.49 24.52 11.34
CA VAL A 190 -14.01 25.85 11.70
C VAL A 190 -15.53 25.82 11.64
N LYS A 191 -16.22 26.42 12.61
CA LYS A 191 -17.68 26.53 12.68
C LYS A 191 -18.14 27.98 12.58
N LYS A 192 -19.43 28.17 12.30
CA LYS A 192 -20.15 29.45 12.38
C LYS A 192 -19.53 30.56 11.54
N ILE A 193 -19.15 30.23 10.31
CA ILE A 193 -18.52 31.19 9.40
C ILE A 193 -19.56 32.17 8.84
N ASP A 194 -20.79 31.70 8.65
CA ASP A 194 -21.89 32.52 8.19
C ASP A 194 -22.59 33.25 9.37
N PRO A 195 -23.29 34.38 9.12
CA PRO A 195 -23.96 35.15 10.16
C PRO A 195 -25.04 34.39 10.95
N LEU A 196 -25.63 33.32 10.40
CA LEU A 196 -26.62 32.49 11.09
C LEU A 196 -25.96 31.41 11.96
N GLY A 197 -24.64 31.20 11.81
CA GLY A 197 -23.87 30.23 12.60
C GLY A 197 -24.13 28.77 12.25
N ILE A 198 -24.58 28.47 11.02
CA ILE A 198 -25.01 27.12 10.60
C ILE A 198 -24.02 26.40 9.67
N THR A 199 -22.88 27.02 9.37
CA THR A 199 -21.84 26.46 8.48
C THR A 199 -20.68 25.83 9.25
N ASP A 200 -20.06 24.81 8.63
CA ASP A 200 -18.76 24.28 9.01
C ASP A 200 -17.79 24.19 7.82
N LEU A 201 -16.55 24.64 8.03
CA LEU A 201 -15.44 24.46 7.09
C LEU A 201 -14.50 23.37 7.61
N ARG A 202 -14.34 22.34 6.78
CA ARG A 202 -13.44 21.22 7.04
C ARG A 202 -12.12 21.43 6.28
N VAL A 203 -11.01 21.54 7.00
CA VAL A 203 -9.66 21.66 6.41
C VAL A 203 -8.93 20.32 6.55
N ARG A 204 -8.67 19.68 5.40
CA ARG A 204 -8.00 18.36 5.33
C ARG A 204 -6.78 18.41 4.42
N GLY A 205 -5.73 17.70 4.80
CA GLY A 205 -4.57 17.48 3.93
C GLY A 205 -4.89 16.46 2.84
N MET A 206 -4.49 16.75 1.61
CA MET A 206 -4.52 15.79 0.51
C MET A 206 -3.09 15.49 0.08
N TRP A 207 -2.56 14.37 0.57
CA TRP A 207 -1.18 13.98 0.29
C TRP A 207 -1.10 13.26 -1.05
N HIS A 208 -0.05 13.58 -1.81
CA HIS A 208 0.34 12.83 -2.98
C HIS A 208 1.78 12.34 -2.78
N ILE A 209 2.06 11.13 -3.24
CA ILE A 209 3.42 10.60 -3.34
C ILE A 209 3.67 10.13 -4.78
N GLU A 210 4.85 10.43 -5.30
CA GLU A 210 5.23 10.09 -6.67
C GLU A 210 5.24 8.58 -6.89
N ASN A 211 4.68 8.12 -8.01
CA ASN A 211 4.61 6.69 -8.37
C ASN A 211 5.95 5.97 -8.15
N PRO A 212 6.00 4.76 -7.54
CA PRO A 212 7.22 3.99 -7.41
C PRO A 212 7.98 3.81 -8.72
N LEU A 213 7.26 3.74 -9.85
CA LEU A 213 7.88 3.73 -11.19
C LEU A 213 8.76 4.94 -11.47
N LYS A 214 8.32 6.13 -11.06
CA LYS A 214 9.07 7.36 -11.25
C LYS A 214 10.20 7.48 -10.23
N VAL A 215 9.94 7.09 -8.98
CA VAL A 215 10.90 7.18 -7.87
C VAL A 215 12.08 6.22 -8.08
N PHE A 216 11.82 5.01 -8.57
CA PHE A 216 12.83 3.95 -8.72
C PHE A 216 13.19 3.66 -10.18
N LYS A 217 12.92 4.59 -11.10
CA LYS A 217 13.17 4.43 -12.54
C LYS A 217 14.60 4.02 -12.88
N ASP A 218 15.57 4.44 -12.06
CA ASP A 218 17.00 4.20 -12.31
C ASP A 218 17.41 2.75 -12.00
N ILE A 219 16.66 2.06 -11.12
CA ILE A 219 16.93 0.66 -10.72
C ILE A 219 15.93 -0.33 -11.31
N ALA A 220 14.75 0.15 -11.70
CA ALA A 220 13.64 -0.64 -12.23
C ALA A 220 12.99 0.07 -13.43
N PRO A 221 13.70 0.14 -14.57
CA PRO A 221 13.13 0.72 -15.79
C PRO A 221 11.99 -0.17 -16.32
N VAL A 222 10.97 0.46 -16.90
CA VAL A 222 9.84 -0.25 -17.52
C VAL A 222 10.08 -0.43 -18.99
N ASP A 223 9.90 -1.65 -19.47
CA ASP A 223 9.71 -1.90 -20.90
C ASP A 223 8.24 -1.65 -21.26
N GLU A 224 7.99 -0.62 -22.08
CA GLU A 224 6.64 -0.28 -22.53
C GLU A 224 5.98 -1.39 -23.36
N LYS A 225 6.77 -2.30 -23.95
CA LYS A 225 6.28 -3.44 -24.74
C LYS A 225 5.81 -4.61 -23.87
N SER A 226 6.22 -4.64 -22.60
CA SER A 226 5.79 -5.67 -21.66
C SER A 226 4.26 -5.67 -21.52
N GLN A 227 3.68 -6.88 -21.49
CA GLN A 227 2.28 -7.11 -21.20
C GLN A 227 2.02 -6.98 -19.70
N PHE A 228 2.98 -7.41 -18.88
CA PHE A 228 2.89 -7.34 -17.43
C PHE A 228 4.26 -7.17 -16.78
N THR A 229 4.36 -6.27 -15.82
CA THR A 229 5.57 -6.09 -15.01
C THR A 229 5.23 -6.14 -13.52
N LEU A 230 5.99 -6.93 -12.75
CA LEU A 230 5.99 -6.91 -11.30
C LEU A 230 7.34 -6.41 -10.80
N HIS A 231 7.31 -5.48 -9.86
CA HIS A 231 8.47 -5.09 -9.07
C HIS A 231 8.14 -5.20 -7.58
N ALA A 232 9.11 -5.64 -6.79
CA ALA A 232 9.06 -5.54 -5.34
C ALA A 232 10.37 -4.99 -4.79
N LEU A 233 10.29 -4.02 -3.88
CA LEU A 233 11.45 -3.35 -3.29
C LEU A 233 11.33 -3.33 -1.77
N MET A 234 12.37 -3.86 -1.13
CA MET A 234 12.49 -3.93 0.33
C MET A 234 13.94 -3.77 0.76
N LEU A 235 14.17 -3.28 1.98
CA LEU A 235 15.52 -3.25 2.55
C LEU A 235 16.08 -4.67 2.68
N GLU A 236 17.40 -4.79 2.60
CA GLU A 236 18.07 -6.10 2.72
C GLU A 236 17.77 -6.79 4.06
N GLU A 237 17.67 -6.03 5.14
CA GLU A 237 17.26 -6.52 6.46
C GLU A 237 15.85 -7.13 6.44
N LYS A 238 14.89 -6.47 5.77
CA LYS A 238 13.52 -6.99 5.62
C LYS A 238 13.49 -8.24 4.77
N TYR A 239 14.26 -8.29 3.68
CA TYR A 239 14.37 -9.51 2.89
C TYR A 239 14.86 -10.68 3.76
N ASN A 240 15.93 -10.46 4.52
CA ASN A 240 16.53 -11.48 5.37
C ASN A 240 15.65 -11.92 6.56
N SER A 241 14.68 -11.08 6.98
CA SER A 241 13.74 -11.42 8.04
C SER A 241 12.65 -12.42 7.59
N PHE A 242 12.46 -12.62 6.28
CA PHE A 242 11.54 -13.66 5.81
C PHE A 242 12.07 -15.07 6.08
N GLU A 243 11.13 -16.01 6.26
CA GLU A 243 11.44 -17.42 6.45
C GLU A 243 12.39 -17.92 5.35
N LYS A 244 13.44 -18.65 5.75
CA LYS A 244 14.46 -19.17 4.83
C LYS A 244 13.85 -19.97 3.68
N LYS A 245 12.81 -20.77 3.95
CA LYS A 245 12.11 -21.56 2.94
C LYS A 245 11.45 -20.72 1.84
N ASP A 246 10.91 -19.55 2.20
CA ASP A 246 10.24 -18.64 1.26
C ASP A 246 11.27 -17.93 0.38
N ARG A 247 12.39 -17.50 0.98
CA ARG A 247 13.54 -16.94 0.24
C ARG A 247 14.11 -17.93 -0.76
N GLU A 248 14.47 -19.12 -0.31
CA GLU A 248 15.01 -20.17 -1.18
C GLU A 248 14.03 -20.56 -2.29
N ALA A 249 12.73 -20.59 -1.99
CA ALA A 249 11.71 -20.91 -2.99
C ALA A 249 11.61 -19.87 -4.11
N LEU A 250 11.92 -18.60 -3.83
CA LEU A 250 12.03 -17.56 -4.86
C LEU A 250 13.38 -17.62 -5.58
N GLU A 251 14.49 -17.77 -4.84
CA GLU A 251 15.85 -17.82 -5.41
C GLU A 251 16.04 -19.00 -6.38
N LYS A 252 15.29 -20.10 -6.18
CA LYS A 252 15.29 -21.29 -7.05
C LYS A 252 14.43 -21.13 -8.32
N ILE A 253 13.70 -20.03 -8.50
CA ILE A 253 12.90 -19.82 -9.71
C ILE A 253 13.84 -19.63 -10.90
N GLN A 254 13.85 -20.60 -11.81
CA GLN A 254 14.54 -20.52 -13.09
C GLN A 254 13.56 -19.99 -14.14
N ASN A 255 13.57 -18.67 -14.34
CA ASN A 255 12.79 -18.01 -15.38
C ASN A 255 13.60 -16.79 -15.86
N GLU A 256 13.86 -16.70 -17.17
CA GLU A 256 14.65 -15.61 -17.78
C GLU A 256 14.02 -14.23 -17.58
N ASN A 257 12.70 -14.20 -17.40
CA ASN A 257 11.92 -13.00 -17.13
C ASN A 257 11.89 -12.60 -15.65
N PHE A 258 12.48 -13.40 -14.76
CA PHE A 258 12.51 -13.17 -13.32
C PHE A 258 13.94 -12.90 -12.82
N VAL A 259 14.09 -11.89 -11.97
CA VAL A 259 15.39 -11.56 -11.37
C VAL A 259 15.25 -10.99 -9.97
N ILE A 260 16.21 -11.34 -9.11
CA ILE A 260 16.42 -10.72 -7.80
C ILE A 260 17.77 -10.02 -7.82
N LYS A 261 17.79 -8.71 -7.54
CA LYS A 261 19.00 -7.87 -7.59
C LYS A 261 19.26 -7.22 -6.24
N ASN A 262 20.55 -7.09 -5.92
CA ASN A 262 21.03 -6.16 -4.90
C ASN A 262 21.07 -4.75 -5.50
N VAL A 263 20.43 -3.80 -4.84
CA VAL A 263 20.39 -2.40 -5.28
C VAL A 263 20.70 -1.47 -4.11
N SER A 264 21.06 -0.23 -4.42
CA SER A 264 21.20 0.84 -3.43
C SER A 264 20.20 1.93 -3.76
N ILE A 265 19.41 2.36 -2.77
CA ILE A 265 18.40 3.41 -2.92
C ILE A 265 18.72 4.58 -1.99
N LYS A 266 18.29 5.80 -2.34
CA LYS A 266 18.41 6.95 -1.44
C LYS A 266 17.51 6.76 -0.23
N SER A 267 17.99 7.10 0.96
CA SER A 267 17.15 7.11 2.16
C SER A 267 16.09 8.22 2.06
N PRO A 268 14.79 7.90 2.26
CA PRO A 268 13.74 8.92 2.32
C PRO A 268 13.94 9.95 3.44
N ASN A 269 14.66 9.57 4.51
CA ASN A 269 14.95 10.43 5.65
C ASN A 269 16.21 11.29 5.46
N ASN A 270 17.16 10.82 4.65
CA ASN A 270 18.40 11.54 4.36
C ASN A 270 18.93 11.16 2.98
N PRO A 271 18.67 11.97 1.94
CA PRO A 271 19.07 11.66 0.57
C PRO A 271 20.57 11.48 0.33
N ALA A 272 21.44 11.94 1.25
CA ALA A 272 22.88 11.72 1.18
C ALA A 272 23.30 10.29 1.59
N LYS A 273 22.39 9.52 2.23
CA LYS A 273 22.62 8.14 2.62
C LYS A 273 22.00 7.18 1.62
N LEU A 274 22.76 6.16 1.25
CA LEU A 274 22.27 5.02 0.46
C LEU A 274 21.91 3.87 1.39
N LEU A 275 20.76 3.24 1.12
CA LEU A 275 20.26 2.06 1.81
C LEU A 275 20.43 0.83 0.91
N LYS A 276 20.90 -0.27 1.48
CA LYS A 276 20.98 -1.56 0.78
C LYS A 276 19.58 -2.19 0.71
N ALA A 277 19.18 -2.56 -0.50
CA ALA A 277 17.85 -3.09 -0.76
C ALA A 277 17.90 -4.26 -1.75
N ARG A 278 16.82 -5.05 -1.74
CA ARG A 278 16.56 -6.13 -2.68
C ARG A 278 15.44 -5.68 -3.61
N LEU A 279 15.73 -5.69 -4.91
CA LEU A 279 14.74 -5.50 -5.97
C LEU A 279 14.41 -6.87 -6.58
N ILE A 280 13.17 -7.29 -6.49
CA ILE A 280 12.63 -8.45 -7.19
C ILE A 280 11.86 -7.94 -8.40
N SER A 281 12.10 -8.50 -9.58
CA SER A 281 11.43 -8.08 -10.81
C SER A 281 11.00 -9.28 -11.65
N TYR A 282 9.81 -9.19 -12.25
CA TYR A 282 9.30 -10.13 -13.23
C TYR A 282 8.66 -9.36 -14.39
N VAL A 283 9.06 -9.65 -15.63
CA VAL A 283 8.59 -8.93 -16.83
C VAL A 283 8.11 -9.92 -17.87
N GLN A 284 6.84 -9.83 -18.27
CA GLN A 284 6.19 -10.69 -19.26
C GLN A 284 5.73 -9.89 -20.48
#